data_AF-A0A914MEL9-F1
#
_entry.id   AF-A0A914MEL9-F1
#
_cell.length_a   1.000
_cell.length_b   1.000
_cell.length_c   1.000
_cell.angle_alpha   90.00
_cell.angle_beta   90.00
_cell.angle_gamma   90.00
#
_symmetry.space_group_name_H-M   'P 1'
#
loop_
_entity.id
_entity.type
_entity.pdbx_description
1 polymer ?
#
loop_
_entity_poly.entity_id
_entity_poly.type
_entity_poly.pdbx_seq_one_letter_code
_entity_poly.pdbx_strand_id
1 'polypeptide(L)'
;MLALLRRLVLRFRPLPPQTAHTILNALLGLVMFYVRTPGGGSGGNEGGEIGGSDRSLALALSVCWLIVPYVHGLYFKDLKQTLKKEQCDQAIMITANLPSAKKVLVHGLPSDQLQSAGYSGIPAQFPVLEETQFQHLINESLHFFGIEENILNKQQQYYLYDPKTFILHNPNSYVRDFYFFHRSFYPQLQLLRLDAETAEQRIREHSFHQKLIETGKVLLTHNALRHSPESVVPQRIFFLHDEFTHLPSFPRKAVESCFGMYQGLWGDELQTMDALHKFSWANLMSNMFEKMENVFMFGDLHLFINVINGVMIIHCEDVLILRRCMTAYLTMSIHFQSLFAIQGFFLIMPTILRCYCSRSKRRSISHLSLIIFPANRFCR
;
A
#
# COMPACT_ATOMS: atom_id res chain seq x y z
N MET A 1 2.05 16.43 18.84
CA MET A 1 1.21 17.47 18.18
C MET A 1 0.16 16.86 17.24
N LEU A 2 0.51 16.06 16.23
CA LEU A 2 -0.45 15.47 15.26
C LEU A 2 -1.58 14.64 15.90
N ALA A 3 -1.29 13.89 16.96
CA ALA A 3 -2.32 13.14 17.70
C ALA A 3 -3.36 14.06 18.36
N LEU A 4 -2.96 15.24 18.83
CA LEU A 4 -3.87 16.24 19.38
C LEU A 4 -4.70 16.90 18.27
N LEU A 5 -4.09 17.23 17.14
CA LEU A 5 -4.79 17.73 15.96
C LEU A 5 -5.85 16.72 15.48
N ARG A 6 -5.52 15.42 15.42
CA ARG A 6 -6.47 14.35 15.10
C ARG A 6 -7.69 14.38 16.04
N ARG A 7 -7.46 14.47 17.35
CA ARG A 7 -8.53 14.55 18.36
C ARG A 7 -9.39 15.80 18.17
N LEU A 8 -8.77 16.94 17.88
CA LEU A 8 -9.47 18.20 17.60
C LEU A 8 -10.36 18.08 16.35
N VAL A 9 -9.81 17.59 15.24
CA VAL A 9 -10.57 17.36 13.98
C VAL A 9 -11.73 16.39 14.16
N LEU A 10 -11.58 15.39 15.03
CA LEU A 10 -12.67 14.46 15.37
C LEU A 10 -13.75 15.11 16.22
N ARG A 11 -13.41 16.12 17.02
CA ARG A 11 -14.35 16.82 17.92
C ARG A 11 -15.09 17.98 17.25
N PHE A 12 -14.45 18.71 16.35
CA PHE A 12 -15.00 19.90 15.70
C PHE A 12 -15.45 19.61 14.26
N ARG A 13 -16.60 18.93 14.12
CA ARG A 13 -17.23 18.63 12.84
C ARG A 13 -18.61 19.30 12.73
N PRO A 14 -18.96 19.92 11.58
CA PRO A 14 -18.12 20.10 10.39
C PRO A 14 -17.01 21.15 10.59
N LEU A 15 -15.88 20.99 9.89
CA LEU A 15 -14.81 22.00 9.86
C LEU A 15 -15.20 23.14 8.90
N PRO A 16 -14.94 24.42 9.24
CA PRO A 16 -15.08 25.50 8.29
C PRO A 16 -14.17 25.27 7.06
N PRO A 17 -14.64 25.51 5.83
CA PRO A 17 -13.87 25.14 4.63
C PRO A 17 -12.49 25.80 4.53
N GLN A 18 -12.37 27.07 4.91
CA GLN A 18 -11.08 27.77 4.93
C GLN A 18 -10.12 27.14 5.94
N THR A 19 -10.62 26.78 7.12
CA THR A 19 -9.83 26.08 8.15
C THR A 19 -9.38 24.71 7.63
N ALA A 20 -10.28 23.95 6.99
CA ALA A 20 -9.95 22.66 6.40
C ALA A 20 -8.85 22.78 5.34
N HIS A 21 -8.96 23.77 4.43
CA HIS A 21 -7.97 24.03 3.40
C HIS A 21 -6.60 24.40 3.98
N THR A 22 -6.55 25.30 4.98
CA THR A 22 -5.30 25.69 5.64
C THR A 22 -4.65 24.52 6.36
N ILE A 23 -5.41 23.71 7.10
CA ILE A 23 -4.84 22.54 7.80
C ILE A 23 -4.37 21.50 6.78
N LEU A 24 -5.13 21.23 5.71
CA LEU A 24 -4.70 20.31 4.67
C LEU A 24 -3.38 20.77 4.04
N ASN A 25 -3.26 22.04 3.65
CA ASN A 25 -2.01 22.57 3.08
C ASN A 25 -0.82 22.47 4.05
N ALA A 26 -1.04 22.75 5.33
CA ALA A 26 0.01 22.58 6.34
C ALA A 26 0.46 21.12 6.48
N LEU A 27 -0.49 20.17 6.45
CA LEU A 27 -0.19 18.74 6.50
C LEU A 27 0.53 18.25 5.23
N LEU A 28 0.14 18.74 4.05
CA LEU A 28 0.86 18.44 2.80
C LEU A 28 2.29 19.01 2.84
N GLY A 29 2.47 20.21 3.39
CA GLY A 29 3.78 20.80 3.67
C GLY A 29 4.64 19.92 4.58
N LEU A 30 4.04 19.38 5.63
CA LEU A 30 4.71 18.46 6.54
C LEU A 30 5.11 17.15 5.86
N VAL A 31 4.22 16.59 5.02
CA VAL A 31 4.53 15.40 4.22
C VAL A 31 5.71 15.66 3.29
N MET A 32 5.71 16.78 2.57
CA MET A 32 6.82 17.18 1.69
C MET A 32 8.14 17.33 2.45
N PHE A 33 8.11 17.87 3.68
CA PHE A 33 9.29 17.96 4.53
C PHE A 33 9.88 16.57 4.80
N TYR A 34 9.08 15.64 5.31
CA TYR A 34 9.54 14.29 5.66
C TYR A 34 10.02 13.46 4.46
N VAL A 35 9.40 13.63 3.28
CA VAL A 35 9.89 13.03 2.02
C VAL A 35 11.28 13.54 1.65
N ARG A 36 11.57 14.82 1.91
CA ARG A 36 12.87 15.45 1.60
C ARG A 36 13.92 15.20 2.69
N THR A 37 13.50 14.92 3.92
CA THR A 37 14.39 14.66 5.07
C THR A 37 14.11 13.30 5.73
N PRO A 38 14.28 12.17 5.02
CA PRO A 38 13.90 10.85 5.51
C PRO A 38 14.65 10.40 6.79
N GLY A 39 15.85 10.93 7.07
CA GLY A 39 16.63 10.64 8.28
C GLY A 39 16.58 11.72 9.39
N GLY A 40 15.81 12.80 9.22
CA GLY A 40 15.91 14.02 10.05
C GLY A 40 15.01 14.07 11.29
N GLY A 41 14.30 12.99 11.63
CA GLY A 41 13.31 12.97 12.70
C GLY A 41 13.93 12.82 14.10
N SER A 42 14.45 13.91 14.67
CA SER A 42 14.71 14.13 16.10
C SER A 42 15.44 13.01 16.88
N GLY A 43 16.75 13.17 17.06
CA GLY A 43 17.50 12.57 18.17
C GLY A 43 18.58 11.59 17.73
N GLY A 44 19.76 12.12 17.39
CA GLY A 44 20.99 11.36 17.29
C GLY A 44 21.47 10.85 18.65
N ASN A 45 20.69 9.97 19.27
CA ASN A 45 21.22 9.06 20.28
C ASN A 45 21.60 7.76 19.58
N GLU A 46 22.73 7.20 19.99
CA GLU A 46 23.39 5.98 19.48
C GLU A 46 22.57 4.68 19.73
N GLY A 47 21.25 4.76 19.64
CA GLY A 47 20.28 3.67 19.78
C GLY A 47 19.21 3.64 18.69
N GLY A 48 19.43 4.30 17.54
CA GLY A 48 18.73 4.08 16.27
C GLY A 48 17.21 3.93 16.37
N GLU A 49 16.47 5.01 16.66
CA GLU A 49 15.02 5.02 16.43
C GLU A 49 14.76 5.03 14.91
N ILE A 50 14.52 3.83 14.37
CA ILE A 50 14.17 3.56 12.98
C ILE A 50 12.77 4.14 12.71
N GLY A 51 12.60 4.90 11.62
CA GLY A 51 11.26 5.21 11.09
C GLY A 51 10.59 6.51 11.56
N GLY A 52 11.34 7.47 12.13
CA GLY A 52 10.78 8.78 12.51
C GLY A 52 10.06 9.53 11.38
N SER A 53 10.56 9.41 10.13
CA SER A 53 9.92 9.97 8.94
C SER A 53 8.64 9.23 8.55
N ASP A 54 8.68 7.90 8.41
CA ASP A 54 7.51 7.08 8.03
C ASP A 54 6.38 7.19 9.06
N ARG A 55 6.71 7.14 10.35
CA ARG A 55 5.74 7.34 11.42
C ARG A 55 5.08 8.72 11.32
N SER A 56 5.85 9.75 11.02
CA SER A 56 5.33 11.11 10.89
C SER A 56 4.47 11.29 9.63
N LEU A 57 4.87 10.69 8.51
CA LEU A 57 4.07 10.60 7.29
C LEU A 57 2.75 9.88 7.55
N ALA A 58 2.80 8.73 8.22
CA ALA A 58 1.63 7.94 8.59
C ALA A 58 0.66 8.76 9.45
N LEU A 59 1.18 9.47 10.46
CA LEU A 59 0.37 10.34 11.32
C LEU A 59 -0.24 11.51 10.56
N ALA A 60 0.51 12.15 9.66
CA ALA A 60 0.00 13.24 8.83
C ALA A 60 -1.15 12.75 7.93
N LEU A 61 -0.95 11.66 7.20
CA LEU A 61 -1.98 11.07 6.33
C LEU A 61 -3.20 10.59 7.12
N SER A 62 -3.01 10.10 8.35
CA SER A 62 -4.11 9.73 9.24
C SER A 62 -5.06 10.89 9.55
N VAL A 63 -4.58 12.14 9.44
CA VAL A 63 -5.37 13.35 9.64
C VAL A 63 -5.89 13.90 8.30
N CYS A 64 -5.09 13.86 7.23
CA CYS A 64 -5.48 14.35 5.90
C CYS A 64 -6.84 13.80 5.45
N TRP A 65 -7.07 12.49 5.59
CA TRP A 65 -8.32 11.88 5.16
C TRP A 65 -9.55 12.30 5.97
N LEU A 66 -9.37 12.76 7.22
CA LEU A 66 -10.45 13.28 8.06
C LEU A 66 -10.86 14.69 7.64
N ILE A 67 -9.92 15.44 7.05
CA ILE A 67 -10.10 16.86 6.69
C ILE A 67 -10.64 16.99 5.27
N VAL A 68 -10.19 16.11 4.35
CA VAL A 68 -10.53 16.20 2.93
C VAL A 68 -12.03 16.34 2.60
N PRO A 69 -12.99 15.76 3.36
CA PRO A 69 -14.42 15.97 3.11
C PRO A 69 -14.87 17.44 3.20
N TYR A 70 -14.12 18.27 3.93
CA TYR A 70 -14.44 19.68 4.18
C TYR A 70 -13.67 20.64 3.28
N VAL A 71 -12.85 20.12 2.35
CA VAL A 71 -12.07 20.92 1.41
C VAL A 71 -12.82 21.05 0.09
N HIS A 72 -13.38 22.22 -0.18
CA HIS A 72 -14.02 22.51 -1.45
C HIS A 72 -13.00 22.77 -2.56
N GLY A 73 -13.33 22.40 -3.80
CA GLY A 73 -12.49 22.66 -4.97
C GLY A 73 -11.25 21.76 -5.11
N LEU A 74 -11.14 20.67 -4.35
CA LEU A 74 -10.02 19.73 -4.50
C LEU A 74 -10.24 18.78 -5.68
N TYR A 75 -9.55 18.98 -6.80
CA TYR A 75 -9.59 18.09 -7.97
C TYR A 75 -8.39 17.14 -7.99
N PHE A 76 -8.62 15.85 -8.26
CA PHE A 76 -7.53 14.85 -8.26
C PHE A 76 -6.46 15.12 -9.32
N LYS A 77 -6.86 15.58 -10.51
CA LYS A 77 -5.94 15.93 -11.60
C LYS A 77 -5.00 17.07 -11.19
N ASP A 78 -5.53 18.14 -10.61
CA ASP A 78 -4.75 19.31 -10.21
C ASP A 78 -3.85 18.98 -9.01
N LEU A 79 -4.38 18.20 -8.06
CA LEU A 79 -3.60 17.70 -6.92
C LEU A 79 -2.42 16.86 -7.40
N LYS A 80 -2.64 15.90 -8.30
CA LYS A 80 -1.57 15.07 -8.88
C LYS A 80 -0.53 15.91 -9.60
N GLN A 81 -0.96 16.84 -10.44
CA GLN A 81 -0.04 17.71 -11.17
C GLN A 81 0.82 18.56 -10.23
N THR A 82 0.22 19.07 -9.14
CA THR A 82 0.92 19.86 -8.13
C THR A 82 1.94 19.02 -7.39
N LEU A 83 1.53 17.86 -6.87
CA LEU A 83 2.41 16.98 -6.11
C LEU A 83 3.54 16.40 -6.96
N LYS A 84 3.33 16.17 -8.27
CA LYS A 84 4.38 15.73 -9.19
C LYS A 84 5.46 16.79 -9.38
N LYS A 85 5.11 18.08 -9.42
CA LYS A 85 6.09 19.18 -9.45
C LYS A 85 6.93 19.21 -8.19
N GLU A 86 6.32 18.93 -7.04
CA GLU A 86 6.97 18.88 -5.74
C GLU A 86 7.70 17.55 -5.44
N GLN A 87 7.65 16.58 -6.38
CA GLN A 87 8.19 15.22 -6.23
C GLN A 87 7.63 14.48 -5.00
N CYS A 88 6.32 14.63 -4.75
CA CYS A 88 5.66 14.14 -3.53
C CYS A 88 4.36 13.37 -3.82
N ASP A 89 3.98 13.19 -5.08
CA ASP A 89 2.74 12.49 -5.45
C ASP A 89 2.69 11.07 -4.90
N GLN A 90 3.81 10.34 -4.92
CA GLN A 90 3.89 9.01 -4.34
C GLN A 90 3.60 8.93 -2.84
N ALA A 91 3.93 9.97 -2.08
CA ALA A 91 3.74 9.98 -0.63
C ALA A 91 2.27 10.19 -0.24
N ILE A 92 1.41 10.62 -1.17
CA ILE A 92 0.03 11.04 -0.88
C ILE A 92 -1.00 10.30 -1.74
N MET A 93 -0.69 10.04 -3.01
CA MET A 93 -1.64 9.50 -3.98
C MET A 93 -1.39 8.02 -4.27
N ILE A 94 -2.48 7.25 -4.26
CA ILE A 94 -2.49 5.86 -4.72
C ILE A 94 -2.43 5.73 -6.25
N THR A 95 -2.48 6.85 -6.99
CA THR A 95 -2.39 6.93 -8.45
C THR A 95 -1.02 7.46 -8.91
N ALA A 96 -0.01 7.44 -8.04
CA ALA A 96 1.33 7.88 -8.39
C ALA A 96 1.98 6.83 -9.31
N ASN A 97 2.21 7.20 -10.56
CA ASN A 97 2.81 6.35 -11.57
C ASN A 97 4.22 6.86 -11.90
N LEU A 98 5.17 6.52 -11.02
CA LEU A 98 6.58 6.83 -11.17
C LEU A 98 7.30 5.61 -11.76
N PRO A 99 8.13 5.79 -12.80
CA PRO A 99 8.94 4.71 -13.31
C PRO A 99 9.91 4.23 -12.23
N SER A 100 10.15 2.92 -12.18
CA SER A 100 11.13 2.31 -11.27
C SER A 100 12.54 2.85 -11.52
N ALA A 101 13.38 2.82 -10.49
CA ALA A 101 14.82 2.96 -10.66
C ALA A 101 15.31 1.95 -11.71
N LYS A 102 16.31 2.34 -12.52
CA LYS A 102 16.88 1.45 -13.57
C LYS A 102 17.95 0.51 -13.03
N LYS A 103 18.64 0.95 -11.99
CA LYS A 103 19.68 0.19 -11.32
C LYS A 103 19.82 0.65 -9.87
N VAL A 104 20.36 -0.23 -9.05
CA VAL A 104 20.72 0.03 -7.65
C VAL A 104 22.19 -0.28 -7.44
N LEU A 105 22.81 0.45 -6.52
CA LEU A 105 24.18 0.22 -6.07
C LEU A 105 24.12 -0.50 -4.72
N VAL A 106 24.82 -1.62 -4.58
CA VAL A 106 24.92 -2.35 -3.32
C VAL A 106 26.37 -2.34 -2.85
N HIS A 107 26.59 -1.79 -1.67
CA HIS A 107 27.87 -1.80 -0.97
C HIS A 107 28.00 -3.09 -0.15
N GLY A 108 29.23 -3.56 0.06
CA GLY A 108 29.53 -4.78 0.82
C GLY A 108 29.18 -4.66 2.31
N LEU A 109 29.75 -5.52 3.16
CA LEU A 109 29.56 -5.36 4.60
C LEU A 109 30.27 -4.09 5.11
N PRO A 110 29.70 -3.38 6.11
CA PRO A 110 30.40 -2.26 6.73
C PRO A 110 31.68 -2.73 7.45
N SER A 111 32.63 -1.82 7.65
CA SER A 111 34.00 -2.14 8.07
C SER A 111 34.08 -2.81 9.44
N ASP A 112 33.12 -2.55 10.32
CA ASP A 112 32.94 -3.18 11.64
C ASP A 112 32.48 -4.65 11.54
N GLN A 113 31.87 -5.06 10.42
CA GLN A 113 31.41 -6.42 10.16
C GLN A 113 32.31 -7.20 9.19
N LEU A 114 33.34 -6.55 8.63
CA LEU A 114 34.25 -7.14 7.66
C LEU A 114 35.32 -8.00 8.39
N GLN A 115 35.26 -9.33 8.24
CA GLN A 115 36.20 -10.24 8.93
C GLN A 115 37.57 -10.39 8.22
N SER A 116 37.68 -9.98 6.95
CA SER A 116 38.91 -10.05 6.14
C SER A 116 38.97 -8.88 5.16
N ALA A 117 40.17 -8.39 4.85
CA ALA A 117 40.46 -7.24 3.97
C ALA A 117 40.14 -7.47 2.47
N GLY A 118 38.89 -7.83 2.16
CA GLY A 118 38.40 -8.08 0.80
C GLY A 118 37.51 -6.94 0.27
N TYR A 119 37.95 -6.31 -0.81
CA TYR A 119 37.23 -5.38 -1.69
C TYR A 119 36.39 -4.30 -1.00
N SER A 120 37.05 -3.47 -0.18
CA SER A 120 36.49 -2.22 0.32
C SER A 120 36.57 -1.12 -0.75
N GLY A 121 35.43 -0.80 -1.36
CA GLY A 121 35.23 0.50 -2.02
C GLY A 121 34.37 0.51 -3.28
N ILE A 122 34.30 -0.60 -4.02
CA ILE A 122 33.52 -0.65 -5.27
C ILE A 122 32.15 -1.27 -5.00
N PRO A 123 31.04 -0.53 -5.16
CA PRO A 123 29.71 -1.10 -5.03
C PRO A 123 29.36 -1.98 -6.24
N ALA A 124 28.66 -3.08 -5.98
CA ALA A 124 28.01 -3.88 -7.00
C ALA A 124 26.88 -3.07 -7.65
N GLN A 125 26.69 -3.21 -8.96
CA GLN A 125 25.62 -2.51 -9.69
C GLN A 125 24.67 -3.54 -10.28
N PHE A 126 23.39 -3.46 -9.90
CA PHE A 126 22.38 -4.38 -10.38
C PHE A 126 21.28 -3.66 -11.15
N PRO A 127 20.86 -4.17 -12.32
CA PRO A 127 19.68 -3.66 -12.99
C PRO A 127 18.43 -3.94 -12.15
N VAL A 128 17.43 -3.07 -12.26
CA VAL A 128 16.12 -3.28 -11.64
C VAL A 128 15.10 -3.51 -12.75
N LEU A 129 14.57 -4.73 -12.77
CA LEU A 129 13.48 -5.18 -13.61
C LEU A 129 12.18 -5.21 -12.80
N GLU A 130 11.07 -5.57 -13.45
CA GLU A 130 9.75 -5.54 -12.80
C GLU A 130 9.63 -6.54 -11.64
N GLU A 131 10.27 -7.69 -11.80
CA GLU A 131 10.26 -8.84 -10.91
C GLU A 131 11.46 -8.86 -9.94
N THR A 132 12.39 -7.89 -10.03
CA THR A 132 13.56 -7.85 -9.16
C THR A 132 13.14 -7.69 -7.70
N GLN A 133 13.41 -8.71 -6.90
CA GLN A 133 13.21 -8.74 -5.45
C GLN A 133 14.52 -8.46 -4.71
N PHE A 134 14.43 -8.00 -3.46
CA PHE A 134 15.61 -7.79 -2.62
C PHE A 134 16.39 -9.09 -2.36
N GLN A 135 15.73 -10.25 -2.28
CA GLN A 135 16.39 -11.54 -2.14
C GLN A 135 17.35 -11.82 -3.30
N HIS A 136 16.97 -11.49 -4.53
CA HIS A 136 17.85 -11.66 -5.69
C HIS A 136 19.10 -10.78 -5.55
N LEU A 137 18.93 -9.51 -5.18
CA LEU A 137 20.04 -8.60 -4.95
C LEU A 137 20.97 -9.06 -3.82
N ILE A 138 20.42 -9.63 -2.73
CA ILE A 138 21.21 -10.19 -1.63
C ILE A 138 22.11 -11.32 -2.17
N ASN A 139 21.54 -12.29 -2.88
CA ASN A 139 22.27 -13.44 -3.40
C ASN A 139 23.39 -13.03 -4.37
N GLU A 140 23.08 -12.15 -5.32
CA GLU A 140 24.07 -11.63 -6.28
C GLU A 140 25.17 -10.81 -5.58
N SER A 141 24.82 -10.07 -4.52
CA SER A 141 25.81 -9.33 -3.72
C SER A 141 26.75 -10.26 -2.97
N LEU A 142 26.23 -11.31 -2.34
CA LEU A 142 27.06 -12.30 -1.64
C LEU A 142 28.06 -12.95 -2.59
N HIS A 143 27.61 -13.32 -3.80
CA HIS A 143 28.48 -13.86 -4.84
C HIS A 143 29.53 -12.83 -5.29
N PHE A 144 29.11 -11.58 -5.58
CA PHE A 144 30.01 -10.52 -6.02
C PHE A 144 31.11 -10.20 -5.01
N PHE A 145 30.77 -10.17 -3.71
CA PHE A 145 31.72 -9.88 -2.63
C PHE A 145 32.50 -11.11 -2.14
N GLY A 146 32.26 -12.30 -2.71
CA GLY A 146 32.95 -13.53 -2.31
C GLY A 146 32.64 -13.96 -0.88
N ILE A 147 31.43 -13.67 -0.39
CA ILE A 147 31.00 -14.06 0.97
C ILE A 147 30.49 -15.50 0.90
N GLU A 148 31.27 -16.44 1.42
CA GLU A 148 30.92 -17.86 1.43
C GLU A 148 29.68 -18.15 2.30
N GLU A 149 28.71 -18.89 1.74
CA GLU A 149 27.51 -19.37 2.46
C GLU A 149 27.87 -20.30 3.65
N ASN A 150 29.08 -20.87 3.67
CA ASN A 150 29.46 -21.91 4.64
C ASN A 150 29.84 -21.38 6.05
N ILE A 151 29.88 -20.06 6.26
CA ILE A 151 30.02 -19.43 7.59
C ILE A 151 28.65 -18.93 8.13
N LEU A 152 27.54 -19.43 7.57
CA LEU A 152 26.18 -19.20 8.06
C LEU A 152 25.98 -19.92 9.40
N ASN A 153 26.34 -19.26 10.51
CA ASN A 153 25.65 -19.52 11.76
C ASN A 153 24.16 -19.31 11.48
N LYS A 154 23.33 -20.36 11.62
CA LYS A 154 21.87 -20.33 11.30
C LYS A 154 21.09 -19.15 11.92
N GLN A 155 21.65 -18.50 12.93
CA GLN A 155 21.08 -17.34 13.62
C GLN A 155 21.31 -16.00 12.89
N GLN A 156 22.35 -15.88 12.07
CA GLN A 156 22.70 -14.63 11.39
C GLN A 156 22.46 -14.74 9.89
N GLN A 157 21.70 -13.79 9.35
CA GLN A 157 21.32 -13.71 7.95
C GLN A 157 21.75 -12.37 7.34
N TYR A 158 21.76 -12.33 6.00
CA TYR A 158 22.13 -11.14 5.25
C TYR A 158 20.89 -10.40 4.75
N TYR A 159 20.92 -9.08 4.86
CA TYR A 159 19.83 -8.20 4.47
C TYR A 159 20.37 -6.97 3.74
N LEU A 160 19.48 -6.30 3.00
CA LEU A 160 19.77 -5.01 2.39
C LEU A 160 19.16 -3.90 3.21
N TYR A 161 19.96 -2.88 3.44
CA TYR A 161 19.62 -1.73 4.25
C TYR A 161 19.89 -0.45 3.48
N ASP A 162 18.99 0.54 3.60
CA ASP A 162 19.19 1.86 3.00
C ASP A 162 19.76 2.83 4.05
N PRO A 163 21.02 3.27 3.91
CA PRO A 163 21.65 4.18 4.87
C PRO A 163 21.04 5.59 4.89
N LYS A 164 20.26 5.97 3.86
CA LYS A 164 19.60 7.28 3.82
C LYS A 164 18.30 7.29 4.61
N THR A 165 17.54 6.20 4.52
CA THR A 165 16.20 6.08 5.14
C THR A 165 16.20 5.24 6.40
N PHE A 166 17.31 4.56 6.70
CA PHE A 166 17.45 3.61 7.80
C PHE A 166 16.51 2.39 7.69
N ILE A 167 16.02 2.09 6.48
CA ILE A 167 15.08 0.99 6.25
C ILE A 167 15.83 -0.31 5.98
N LEU A 168 15.44 -1.37 6.70
CA LEU A 168 15.81 -2.75 6.42
C LEU A 168 14.77 -3.38 5.50
N HIS A 169 15.19 -3.85 4.33
CA HIS A 169 14.25 -4.36 3.32
C HIS A 169 13.87 -5.81 3.56
N ASN A 170 12.58 -6.12 3.38
CA ASN A 170 12.11 -7.50 3.32
C ASN A 170 12.65 -8.16 2.05
N PRO A 171 13.37 -9.30 2.16
CA PRO A 171 13.90 -9.99 0.97
C PRO A 171 12.85 -10.33 -0.09
N ASN A 172 11.61 -10.61 0.32
CA ASN A 172 10.52 -10.97 -0.59
C ASN A 172 9.85 -9.76 -1.28
N SER A 173 10.23 -8.54 -0.92
CA SER A 173 9.66 -7.33 -1.53
C SER A 173 10.32 -6.98 -2.86
N TYR A 174 9.55 -6.37 -3.75
CA TYR A 174 10.04 -5.91 -5.05
C TYR A 174 10.76 -4.56 -4.92
N VAL A 175 11.93 -4.45 -5.53
CA VAL A 175 12.78 -3.25 -5.47
C VAL A 175 12.07 -2.03 -6.07
N ARG A 176 11.30 -2.24 -7.14
CA ARG A 176 10.52 -1.18 -7.83
C ARG A 176 9.48 -0.47 -6.95
N ASP A 177 9.09 -1.08 -5.84
CA ASP A 177 8.09 -0.51 -4.93
C ASP A 177 8.67 0.52 -3.97
N PHE A 178 10.00 0.55 -3.83
CA PHE A 178 10.72 1.40 -2.89
C PHE A 178 11.57 2.46 -3.61
N TYR A 179 12.05 2.14 -4.82
CA TYR A 179 12.99 2.99 -5.52
C TYR A 179 12.52 3.38 -6.91
N PHE A 180 12.45 4.69 -7.13
CA PHE A 180 11.93 5.30 -8.34
C PHE A 180 13.05 5.95 -9.15
N PHE A 181 12.80 6.12 -10.44
CA PHE A 181 13.75 6.72 -11.35
C PHE A 181 14.07 8.16 -10.96
N HIS A 182 15.35 8.44 -10.80
CA HIS A 182 15.89 9.77 -10.65
C HIS A 182 17.08 9.93 -11.60
N ARG A 183 17.09 11.00 -12.42
CA ARG A 183 18.08 11.14 -13.52
C ARG A 183 19.53 11.10 -13.06
N SER A 184 19.80 11.69 -11.90
CA SER A 184 21.17 11.90 -11.40
C SER A 184 21.50 11.04 -10.18
N PHE A 185 20.61 10.15 -9.77
CA PHE A 185 20.76 9.41 -8.52
C PHE A 185 20.33 7.96 -8.68
N TYR A 186 21.22 7.05 -8.32
CA TYR A 186 20.89 5.65 -8.16
C TYR A 186 20.76 5.35 -6.67
N PRO A 187 19.71 4.64 -6.25
CA PRO A 187 19.59 4.19 -4.87
C PRO A 187 20.81 3.39 -4.45
N GLN A 188 21.25 3.62 -3.22
CA GLN A 188 22.39 2.95 -2.63
C GLN A 188 21.93 2.14 -1.43
N LEU A 189 22.32 0.87 -1.40
CA LEU A 189 22.02 -0.07 -0.34
C LEU A 189 23.33 -0.57 0.25
N GLN A 190 23.29 -0.96 1.51
CA GLN A 190 24.37 -1.63 2.20
C GLN A 190 23.95 -3.07 2.51
N LEU A 191 24.84 -4.02 2.25
CA LEU A 191 24.70 -5.37 2.79
C LEU A 191 24.98 -5.34 4.30
N LEU A 192 24.09 -5.93 5.10
CA LEU A 192 24.26 -6.05 6.54
C LEU A 192 24.11 -7.50 6.98
N ARG A 193 24.91 -7.90 7.97
CA ARG A 193 24.73 -9.15 8.70
C ARG A 193 24.00 -8.85 10.02
N LEU A 194 22.85 -9.48 10.22
CA LEU A 194 22.00 -9.27 11.40
C LEU A 194 21.46 -10.60 11.92
N ASP A 195 21.16 -10.63 13.22
CA ASP A 195 20.37 -11.71 13.82
C ASP A 195 18.95 -11.72 13.23
N ALA A 196 18.44 -12.92 12.95
CA ALA A 196 17.15 -13.10 12.28
C ALA A 196 15.97 -12.51 13.07
N GLU A 197 15.94 -12.68 14.40
CA GLU A 197 14.87 -12.16 15.25
C GLU A 197 14.85 -10.62 15.22
N THR A 198 16.03 -10.01 15.34
CA THR A 198 16.20 -8.56 15.27
C THR A 198 15.81 -8.01 13.89
N ALA A 199 16.21 -8.69 12.81
CA ALA A 199 15.89 -8.28 11.45
C ALA A 199 14.38 -8.38 11.17
N GLU A 200 13.75 -9.49 11.54
CA GLU A 200 12.31 -9.69 11.39
C GLU A 200 11.51 -8.65 12.17
N GLN A 201 11.91 -8.31 13.40
CA GLN A 201 11.26 -7.26 14.18
C GLN A 201 11.32 -5.91 13.45
N ARG A 202 12.50 -5.51 12.95
CA ARG A 202 12.65 -4.24 12.22
C ARG A 202 11.83 -4.21 10.94
N ILE A 203 11.81 -5.32 10.20
CA ILE A 203 11.01 -5.46 8.98
C ILE A 203 9.51 -5.39 9.28
N ARG A 204 9.04 -6.02 10.37
CA ARG A 204 7.63 -5.97 10.82
C ARG A 204 7.20 -4.55 11.18
N GLU A 205 7.99 -3.86 11.99
CA GLU A 205 7.72 -2.47 12.39
C GLU A 205 7.65 -1.52 11.18
N HIS A 206 8.63 -1.59 10.28
CA HIS A 206 8.62 -0.80 9.05
C HIS A 206 7.40 -1.15 8.17
N SER A 207 7.11 -2.44 7.98
CA SER A 207 5.95 -2.90 7.21
C SER A 207 4.64 -2.38 7.78
N PHE A 208 4.52 -2.30 9.10
CA PHE A 208 3.36 -1.71 9.77
C PHE A 208 3.20 -0.23 9.43
N HIS A 209 4.27 0.57 9.56
CA HIS A 209 4.23 1.99 9.23
C HIS A 209 3.93 2.23 7.76
N GLN A 210 4.52 1.46 6.86
CA GLN A 210 4.25 1.54 5.43
C GLN A 210 2.78 1.20 5.13
N LYS A 211 2.22 0.16 5.76
CA LYS A 211 0.81 -0.19 5.61
C LYS A 211 -0.12 0.92 6.12
N LEU A 212 0.25 1.59 7.22
CA LEU A 212 -0.49 2.72 7.76
C LEU A 212 -0.46 3.94 6.82
N ILE A 213 0.69 4.23 6.21
CA ILE A 213 0.84 5.24 5.14
C ILE A 213 -0.10 4.91 3.98
N GLU A 214 -0.01 3.71 3.41
CA GLU A 214 -0.84 3.30 2.27
C GLU A 214 -2.33 3.36 2.61
N THR A 215 -2.72 2.92 3.81
CA THR A 215 -4.11 3.04 4.29
C THR A 215 -4.57 4.50 4.34
N GLY A 216 -3.69 5.41 4.80
CA GLY A 216 -3.95 6.84 4.79
C GLY A 216 -4.20 7.39 3.39
N LYS A 217 -3.42 6.97 2.38
CA LYS A 217 -3.62 7.37 0.97
C LYS A 217 -4.95 6.86 0.42
N VAL A 218 -5.29 5.60 0.69
CA VAL A 218 -6.57 5.00 0.25
C VAL A 218 -7.75 5.72 0.89
N LEU A 219 -7.69 5.96 2.20
CA LEU A 219 -8.73 6.68 2.92
C LEU A 219 -8.87 8.13 2.44
N LEU A 220 -7.76 8.80 2.12
CA LEU A 220 -7.76 10.15 1.56
C LEU A 220 -8.52 10.16 0.23
N THR A 221 -8.14 9.30 -0.71
CA THR A 221 -8.80 9.19 -2.02
C THR A 221 -10.27 8.81 -1.88
N HIS A 222 -10.58 7.82 -1.04
CA HIS A 222 -11.95 7.38 -0.80
C HIS A 222 -12.83 8.48 -0.21
N ASN A 223 -12.35 9.21 0.81
CA ASN A 223 -13.14 10.26 1.43
C ASN A 223 -13.28 11.48 0.52
N ALA A 224 -12.25 11.81 -0.25
CA ALA A 224 -12.32 12.86 -1.27
C ALA A 224 -13.36 12.52 -2.35
N LEU A 225 -13.41 11.26 -2.80
CA LEU A 225 -14.43 10.81 -3.75
C LEU A 225 -15.83 10.78 -3.12
N ARG A 226 -15.98 10.18 -1.94
CA ARG A 226 -17.26 9.98 -1.26
C ARG A 226 -18.03 11.26 -1.02
N HIS A 227 -17.34 12.34 -0.65
CA HIS A 227 -17.93 13.64 -0.30
C HIS A 227 -17.82 14.67 -1.44
N SER A 228 -17.56 14.20 -2.66
CA SER A 228 -17.57 15.08 -3.84
C SER A 228 -19.01 15.53 -4.15
N PRO A 229 -19.20 16.77 -4.64
CA PRO A 229 -20.45 17.15 -5.29
C PRO A 229 -20.77 16.22 -6.47
N GLU A 230 -22.05 15.88 -6.66
CA GLU A 230 -22.50 14.94 -7.70
C GLU A 230 -22.03 15.34 -9.10
N SER A 231 -22.00 16.64 -9.39
CA SER A 231 -21.59 17.20 -10.68
C SER A 231 -20.16 16.87 -11.09
N VAL A 232 -19.26 16.57 -10.14
CA VAL A 232 -17.84 16.25 -10.43
C VAL A 232 -17.51 14.78 -10.21
N VAL A 233 -18.45 13.97 -9.72
CA VAL A 233 -18.25 12.54 -9.45
C VAL A 233 -17.84 11.77 -10.72
N PRO A 234 -18.55 11.89 -11.87
CA PRO A 234 -18.17 11.14 -13.08
C PRO A 234 -16.73 11.42 -13.52
N GLN A 235 -16.32 12.69 -13.51
CA GLN A 235 -14.94 13.09 -13.84
C GLN A 235 -13.90 12.48 -12.89
N ARG A 236 -14.20 12.42 -11.59
CA ARG A 236 -13.30 11.82 -10.59
C ARG A 236 -13.21 10.30 -10.73
N ILE A 237 -14.32 9.63 -11.03
CA ILE A 237 -14.32 8.19 -11.30
C ILE A 237 -13.51 7.90 -12.56
N PHE A 238 -13.72 8.65 -13.64
CA PHE A 238 -12.95 8.50 -14.87
C PHE A 238 -11.45 8.68 -14.62
N PHE A 239 -11.06 9.73 -13.89
CA PHE A 239 -9.66 9.95 -13.54
C PHE A 239 -9.07 8.76 -12.77
N LEU A 240 -9.75 8.28 -11.71
CA LEU A 240 -9.25 7.15 -10.93
C LEU A 240 -9.19 5.87 -11.76
N HIS A 241 -10.19 5.62 -12.60
CA HIS A 241 -10.22 4.47 -13.49
C HIS A 241 -9.00 4.48 -14.42
N ASP A 242 -8.84 5.56 -15.20
CA ASP A 242 -7.73 5.74 -16.14
C ASP A 242 -6.36 5.61 -15.46
N GLU A 243 -6.22 6.20 -14.28
CA GLU A 243 -4.98 6.12 -13.51
C GLU A 243 -4.66 4.70 -13.01
N PHE A 244 -5.67 3.96 -12.54
CA PHE A 244 -5.46 2.61 -12.04
C PHE A 244 -5.21 1.59 -13.14
N THR A 245 -5.85 1.71 -14.30
CA THR A 245 -5.64 0.77 -15.42
C THR A 245 -4.22 0.84 -15.96
N HIS A 246 -3.58 2.01 -15.89
CA HIS A 246 -2.20 2.21 -16.34
C HIS A 246 -1.15 2.03 -15.23
N LEU A 247 -1.56 1.71 -14.00
CA LEU A 247 -0.64 1.58 -12.87
C LEU A 247 -0.07 0.14 -12.82
N PRO A 248 1.25 -0.06 -13.02
CA PRO A 248 1.83 -1.42 -13.08
C PRO A 248 1.67 -2.24 -11.79
N SER A 249 1.44 -1.55 -10.68
CA SER A 249 1.27 -2.15 -9.36
C SER A 249 -0.20 -2.44 -9.01
N PHE A 250 -1.17 -2.00 -9.81
CA PHE A 250 -2.58 -2.28 -9.60
C PHE A 250 -3.01 -3.55 -10.37
N PRO A 251 -3.80 -4.46 -9.78
CA PRO A 251 -4.35 -4.45 -8.41
C PRO A 251 -3.41 -5.04 -7.35
N ARG A 252 -2.19 -5.49 -7.70
CA ARG A 252 -1.26 -6.18 -6.78
C ARG A 252 -1.11 -5.47 -5.44
N LYS A 253 -0.79 -4.18 -5.41
CA LYS A 253 -0.58 -3.41 -4.17
C LYS A 253 -1.83 -3.30 -3.30
N ALA A 254 -3.02 -3.33 -3.90
CA ALA A 254 -4.26 -3.33 -3.15
C ALA A 254 -4.48 -4.65 -2.37
N VAL A 255 -3.97 -5.77 -2.91
CA VAL A 255 -4.18 -7.12 -2.36
C VAL A 255 -2.93 -7.74 -1.69
N GLU A 256 -1.75 -7.17 -1.85
CA GLU A 256 -0.50 -7.66 -1.25
C GLU A 256 -0.56 -7.66 0.29
N SER A 257 -0.24 -8.81 0.91
CA SER A 257 -0.44 -9.07 2.34
C SER A 257 0.80 -9.72 2.96
N CYS A 258 0.99 -9.52 4.25
CA CYS A 258 2.22 -9.88 4.96
C CYS A 258 2.09 -11.16 5.79
N PHE A 259 1.44 -12.21 5.25
CA PHE A 259 1.06 -13.42 6.01
C PHE A 259 2.20 -14.07 6.82
N GLY A 260 3.42 -14.10 6.27
CA GLY A 260 4.59 -14.66 6.95
C GLY A 260 5.11 -13.82 8.12
N MET A 261 4.54 -12.64 8.37
CA MET A 261 5.06 -11.64 9.33
C MET A 261 4.06 -11.32 10.45
N TYR A 262 2.98 -12.10 10.59
CA TYR A 262 1.96 -11.86 11.64
C TYR A 262 2.30 -12.45 13.01
N GLN A 263 3.43 -13.15 13.14
CA GLN A 263 3.91 -13.67 14.41
C GLN A 263 5.07 -12.82 14.95
N GLY A 264 5.20 -12.76 16.28
CA GLY A 264 6.23 -11.99 16.97
C GLY A 264 5.82 -10.54 17.26
N LEU A 265 6.74 -9.75 17.82
CA LEU A 265 6.50 -8.33 18.13
C LEU A 265 6.08 -7.57 16.87
N TRP A 266 5.05 -6.73 16.97
CA TRP A 266 4.38 -6.03 15.86
C TRP A 266 3.52 -6.91 14.93
N GLY A 267 3.48 -8.24 15.14
CA GLY A 267 2.76 -9.17 14.26
C GLY A 267 1.25 -8.94 14.26
N ASP A 268 0.64 -8.83 15.44
CA ASP A 268 -0.80 -8.60 15.61
C ASP A 268 -1.23 -7.21 15.12
N GLU A 269 -0.41 -6.18 15.40
CA GLU A 269 -0.62 -4.83 14.90
C GLU A 269 -0.54 -4.76 13.38
N LEU A 270 0.44 -5.44 12.78
CA LEU A 270 0.60 -5.53 11.33
C LEU A 270 -0.57 -6.28 10.70
N GLN A 271 -1.02 -7.40 11.29
CA GLN A 271 -2.18 -8.14 10.80
C GLN A 271 -3.44 -7.27 10.82
N THR A 272 -3.68 -6.55 11.93
CA THR A 272 -4.81 -5.64 12.07
C THR A 272 -4.73 -4.51 11.04
N MET A 273 -3.54 -3.95 10.83
CA MET A 273 -3.34 -2.88 9.86
C MET A 273 -3.54 -3.35 8.43
N ASP A 274 -3.13 -4.58 8.09
CA ASP A 274 -3.39 -5.14 6.77
C ASP A 274 -4.89 -5.34 6.54
N ALA A 275 -5.64 -5.84 7.54
CA ALA A 275 -7.10 -5.95 7.44
C ALA A 275 -7.77 -4.58 7.22
N LEU A 276 -7.35 -3.53 7.95
CA LEU A 276 -7.84 -2.16 7.77
C LEU A 276 -7.51 -1.59 6.39
N HIS A 277 -6.31 -1.85 5.89
CA HIS A 277 -5.89 -1.46 4.53
C HIS A 277 -6.78 -2.11 3.48
N LYS A 278 -6.99 -3.44 3.56
CA LYS A 278 -7.86 -4.20 2.66
C LYS A 278 -9.31 -3.74 2.71
N PHE A 279 -9.82 -3.48 3.91
CA PHE A 279 -11.17 -2.93 4.10
C PHE A 279 -11.30 -1.54 3.47
N SER A 280 -10.28 -0.69 3.57
CA SER A 280 -10.26 0.64 2.97
C SER A 280 -10.29 0.56 1.44
N TRP A 281 -9.53 -0.35 0.83
CA TRP A 281 -9.60 -0.63 -0.60
C TRP A 281 -10.98 -1.13 -1.03
N ALA A 282 -11.57 -2.07 -0.28
CA ALA A 282 -12.91 -2.56 -0.58
C ALA A 282 -13.97 -1.45 -0.53
N ASN A 283 -13.85 -0.50 0.40
CA ASN A 283 -14.73 0.67 0.42
C ASN A 283 -14.53 1.58 -0.80
N LEU A 284 -13.28 1.88 -1.16
CA LEU A 284 -12.98 2.70 -2.33
C LEU A 284 -13.56 2.07 -3.60
N MET A 285 -13.27 0.79 -3.85
CA MET A 285 -13.75 0.07 -5.02
C MET A 285 -15.28 -0.01 -5.04
N SER A 286 -15.93 -0.34 -3.91
CA SER A 286 -17.39 -0.37 -3.81
C SER A 286 -18.03 0.98 -4.17
N ASN A 287 -17.46 2.09 -3.69
CA ASN A 287 -17.94 3.44 -3.97
C ASN A 287 -17.67 3.85 -5.42
N MET A 288 -16.57 3.37 -6.01
CA MET A 288 -16.31 3.54 -7.43
C MET A 288 -17.35 2.80 -8.27
N PHE A 289 -17.61 1.52 -8.00
CA PHE A 289 -18.61 0.73 -8.75
C PHE A 289 -20.01 1.35 -8.68
N GLU A 290 -20.43 1.81 -7.51
CA GLU A 290 -21.74 2.46 -7.31
C GLU A 290 -21.92 3.71 -8.17
N LYS A 291 -20.83 4.42 -8.48
CA LYS A 291 -20.84 5.72 -9.16
C LYS A 291 -20.28 5.68 -10.58
N MET A 292 -19.84 4.51 -11.03
CA MET A 292 -19.21 4.33 -12.33
C MET A 292 -20.27 4.19 -13.42
N GLU A 293 -20.13 4.94 -14.51
CA GLU A 293 -21.05 4.82 -15.64
C GLU A 293 -20.78 3.54 -16.46
N ASN A 294 -21.83 3.02 -17.10
CA ASN A 294 -21.75 1.80 -17.90
C ASN A 294 -20.80 1.89 -19.11
N VAL A 295 -20.42 3.10 -19.53
CA VAL A 295 -19.46 3.31 -20.63
C VAL A 295 -18.05 2.84 -20.26
N PHE A 296 -17.70 2.81 -18.98
CA PHE A 296 -16.37 2.40 -18.49
C PHE A 296 -16.21 0.87 -18.32
N MET A 297 -17.19 0.09 -18.80
CA MET A 297 -17.32 -1.34 -18.51
C MET A 297 -16.46 -2.27 -19.36
N PHE A 298 -15.80 -1.75 -20.40
CA PHE A 298 -15.16 -2.58 -21.41
C PHE A 298 -13.65 -2.71 -21.17
N GLY A 299 -13.17 -3.95 -21.10
CA GLY A 299 -11.75 -4.32 -20.99
C GLY A 299 -11.26 -4.51 -19.55
N ASP A 300 -11.28 -3.45 -18.74
CA ASP A 300 -10.43 -3.40 -17.53
C ASP A 300 -11.16 -3.59 -16.20
N LEU A 301 -12.49 -3.72 -16.21
CA LEU A 301 -13.30 -3.87 -14.98
C LEU A 301 -12.85 -5.05 -14.11
N HIS A 302 -12.33 -6.11 -14.74
CA HIS A 302 -11.79 -7.28 -14.06
C HIS A 302 -10.65 -6.91 -13.08
N LEU A 303 -9.82 -5.90 -13.39
CA LEU A 303 -8.75 -5.42 -12.50
C LEU A 303 -9.32 -4.89 -11.18
N PHE A 304 -10.41 -4.13 -11.25
CA PHE A 304 -11.09 -3.56 -10.09
C PHE A 304 -11.83 -4.63 -9.29
N ILE A 305 -12.52 -5.56 -9.97
CA ILE A 305 -13.19 -6.68 -9.32
C ILE A 305 -12.18 -7.56 -8.59
N ASN A 306 -10.97 -7.74 -9.16
CA ASN A 306 -9.89 -8.49 -8.55
C ASN A 306 -9.41 -7.92 -7.21
N VAL A 307 -9.59 -6.62 -6.96
CA VAL A 307 -9.36 -6.04 -5.62
C VAL A 307 -10.36 -6.60 -4.62
N ILE A 308 -11.65 -6.60 -4.92
CA ILE A 308 -12.69 -7.16 -4.04
C ILE A 308 -12.49 -8.67 -3.86
N ASN A 309 -12.19 -9.40 -4.94
CA ASN A 309 -11.89 -10.83 -4.89
C ASN A 309 -10.70 -11.12 -3.98
N GLY A 310 -9.59 -10.40 -4.17
CA GLY A 310 -8.38 -10.58 -3.37
C GLY A 310 -8.62 -10.29 -1.89
N VAL A 311 -9.26 -9.15 -1.58
CA VAL A 311 -9.65 -8.80 -0.20
C VAL A 311 -10.51 -9.91 0.42
N MET A 312 -11.49 -10.42 -0.33
CA MET A 312 -12.35 -11.49 0.16
C MET A 312 -11.57 -12.79 0.41
N ILE A 313 -10.61 -13.15 -0.44
CA ILE A 313 -9.79 -14.37 -0.26
C ILE A 313 -8.88 -14.23 0.97
N ILE A 314 -8.26 -13.06 1.14
CA ILE A 314 -7.23 -12.81 2.15
C ILE A 314 -7.82 -12.72 3.55
N HIS A 315 -8.93 -11.97 3.70
CA HIS A 315 -9.56 -11.72 4.99
C HIS A 315 -11.00 -12.18 5.00
N CYS A 316 -11.25 -13.36 4.42
CA CYS A 316 -12.60 -13.89 4.41
C CYS A 316 -13.11 -13.97 5.84
N GLU A 317 -12.29 -14.44 6.79
CA GLU A 317 -12.56 -14.74 8.19
C GLU A 317 -13.21 -13.60 8.97
N ASP A 318 -12.89 -12.36 8.63
CA ASP A 318 -13.48 -11.16 9.21
C ASP A 318 -14.90 -10.93 8.64
N VAL A 319 -15.90 -10.90 9.54
CA VAL A 319 -17.32 -10.76 9.16
C VAL A 319 -17.62 -9.40 8.53
N LEU A 320 -16.93 -8.33 8.94
CA LEU A 320 -17.12 -6.99 8.38
C LEU A 320 -16.56 -6.92 6.96
N ILE A 321 -15.38 -7.51 6.72
CA ILE A 321 -14.78 -7.59 5.39
C ILE A 321 -15.65 -8.47 4.48
N LEU A 322 -16.05 -9.66 4.95
CA LEU A 322 -16.95 -10.54 4.20
C LEU A 322 -18.23 -9.81 3.78
N ARG A 323 -18.90 -9.15 4.74
CA ARG A 323 -20.13 -8.40 4.46
C ARG A 323 -19.86 -7.29 3.45
N ARG A 324 -18.77 -6.53 3.59
CA ARG A 324 -18.40 -5.46 2.65
C ARG A 324 -18.20 -5.98 1.23
N CYS A 325 -17.44 -7.07 1.05
CA CYS A 325 -17.21 -7.66 -0.26
C CYS A 325 -18.49 -8.21 -0.88
N MET A 326 -19.34 -8.89 -0.08
CA MET A 326 -20.62 -9.42 -0.56
C MET A 326 -21.59 -8.30 -0.97
N THR A 327 -21.64 -7.20 -0.19
CA THR A 327 -22.40 -6.01 -0.59
C THR A 327 -21.87 -5.42 -1.89
N ALA A 328 -20.55 -5.32 -2.06
CA ALA A 328 -19.96 -4.82 -3.31
C ALA A 328 -20.34 -5.71 -4.51
N TYR A 329 -20.32 -7.04 -4.37
CA TYR A 329 -20.79 -7.95 -5.44
C TYR A 329 -22.25 -7.71 -5.80
N LEU A 330 -23.14 -7.61 -4.81
CA LEU A 330 -24.56 -7.34 -5.05
C LEU A 330 -24.77 -5.99 -5.75
N THR A 331 -24.11 -4.94 -5.28
CA THR A 331 -24.16 -3.61 -5.89
C THR A 331 -23.68 -3.68 -7.34
N MET A 332 -22.57 -4.37 -7.63
CA MET A 332 -22.08 -4.55 -9.00
C MET A 332 -23.06 -5.33 -9.86
N SER A 333 -23.65 -6.43 -9.38
CA SER A 333 -24.61 -7.21 -10.15
C SER A 333 -25.88 -6.42 -10.49
N ILE A 334 -26.34 -5.55 -9.59
CA ILE A 334 -27.51 -4.70 -9.79
C ILE A 334 -27.19 -3.52 -10.70
N HIS A 335 -26.01 -2.91 -10.55
CA HIS A 335 -25.63 -1.73 -11.32
C HIS A 335 -25.24 -2.11 -12.76
N PHE A 336 -24.54 -3.22 -12.91
CA PHE A 336 -24.01 -3.72 -14.18
C PHE A 336 -24.78 -4.94 -14.70
N GLN A 337 -26.11 -4.88 -14.68
CA GLN A 337 -26.99 -6.01 -15.02
C GLN A 337 -26.68 -6.65 -16.37
N SER A 338 -26.44 -5.85 -17.41
CA SER A 338 -26.13 -6.36 -18.75
C SER A 338 -24.83 -7.17 -18.78
N LEU A 339 -23.78 -6.70 -18.10
CA LEU A 339 -22.53 -7.44 -17.95
C LEU A 339 -22.75 -8.73 -17.17
N PHE A 340 -23.47 -8.66 -16.04
CA PHE A 340 -23.70 -9.81 -15.17
C PHE A 340 -24.63 -10.86 -15.78
N ALA A 341 -25.53 -10.47 -16.69
CA ALA A 341 -26.35 -11.40 -17.47
C ALA A 341 -25.52 -12.25 -18.45
N ILE A 342 -24.38 -11.73 -18.95
CA ILE A 342 -23.54 -12.40 -19.94
C ILE A 342 -22.38 -13.14 -19.28
N GLN A 343 -21.57 -12.43 -18.49
CA GLN A 343 -20.31 -12.97 -17.98
C GLN A 343 -19.88 -12.49 -16.59
N GLY A 344 -20.53 -11.48 -16.00
CA GLY A 344 -20.07 -10.88 -14.74
C GLY A 344 -19.99 -11.88 -13.57
N PHE A 345 -20.87 -12.89 -13.52
CA PHE A 345 -20.81 -13.91 -12.47
C PHE A 345 -19.57 -14.80 -12.55
N PHE A 346 -18.98 -15.00 -13.74
CA PHE A 346 -17.71 -15.74 -13.87
C PHE A 346 -16.55 -15.03 -13.17
N LEU A 347 -16.64 -13.71 -13.00
CA LEU A 347 -15.61 -12.91 -12.34
C LEU A 347 -15.64 -13.00 -10.81
N ILE A 348 -16.77 -13.39 -10.20
CA ILE A 348 -16.96 -13.33 -8.74
C ILE A 348 -17.27 -14.70 -8.10
N MET A 349 -17.96 -15.59 -8.81
CA MET A 349 -18.42 -16.87 -8.26
C MET A 349 -17.29 -17.80 -7.82
N PRO A 350 -16.18 -17.98 -8.57
CA PRO A 350 -15.08 -18.81 -8.12
C PRO A 350 -14.54 -18.38 -6.75
N THR A 351 -14.45 -17.07 -6.52
CA THR A 351 -14.00 -16.49 -5.25
C THR A 351 -14.97 -16.77 -4.11
N ILE A 352 -16.27 -16.55 -4.33
CA ILE A 352 -17.32 -16.80 -3.34
C ILE A 352 -17.33 -18.28 -2.94
N LEU A 353 -17.27 -19.19 -3.92
CA LEU A 353 -17.24 -20.62 -3.68
C LEU A 353 -15.98 -21.05 -2.92
N ARG A 354 -14.81 -20.52 -3.27
CA ARG A 354 -13.57 -20.77 -2.54
C ARG A 354 -13.66 -20.34 -1.07
N CYS A 355 -14.22 -19.15 -0.82
CA CYS A 355 -14.42 -18.63 0.53
C CYS A 355 -15.49 -19.41 1.32
N TYR A 356 -16.50 -19.95 0.62
CA TYR A 356 -17.52 -20.82 1.21
C TYR A 356 -16.93 -22.19 1.61
N CYS A 357 -16.24 -22.85 0.68
CA CYS A 357 -15.68 -24.20 0.88
C CYS A 357 -14.64 -24.22 2.01
N SER A 358 -13.78 -23.20 2.08
CA SER A 358 -12.82 -23.04 3.19
C SER A 358 -13.50 -22.86 4.56
N ARG A 359 -14.77 -22.45 4.59
CA ARG A 359 -15.55 -22.18 5.80
C ARG A 359 -16.66 -23.17 6.12
N SER A 360 -16.83 -24.25 5.37
CA SER A 360 -17.85 -25.29 5.62
C SER A 360 -17.72 -25.98 7.01
N LYS A 361 -16.76 -25.57 7.86
CA LYS A 361 -16.64 -25.94 9.28
C LYS A 361 -17.28 -24.94 10.27
N ARG A 362 -17.80 -23.77 9.87
CA ARG A 362 -18.42 -22.77 10.78
C ARG A 362 -19.73 -22.18 10.22
N ARG A 363 -20.78 -22.14 11.07
CA ARG A 363 -22.21 -21.89 10.76
C ARG A 363 -22.60 -20.53 10.14
N SER A 364 -21.70 -19.57 9.92
CA SER A 364 -22.09 -18.17 9.61
C SER A 364 -22.42 -17.87 8.14
N ILE A 365 -22.11 -18.76 7.18
CA ILE A 365 -22.31 -18.49 5.74
C ILE A 365 -23.56 -19.18 5.15
N SER A 366 -24.19 -20.12 5.86
CA SER A 366 -25.36 -20.86 5.36
C SER A 366 -26.55 -19.97 4.97
N HIS A 367 -26.66 -18.75 5.51
CA HIS A 367 -27.74 -17.81 5.17
C HIS A 367 -27.40 -16.83 4.03
N LEU A 368 -26.12 -16.64 3.67
CA LEU A 368 -25.70 -15.67 2.64
C LEU A 368 -25.66 -16.26 1.23
N SER A 369 -25.38 -17.55 1.10
CA SER A 369 -25.48 -18.27 -0.19
C SER A 369 -26.93 -18.30 -0.72
N LEU A 370 -27.91 -18.30 0.18
CA LEU A 370 -29.34 -18.18 -0.14
C LEU A 370 -29.76 -16.84 -0.75
N ILE A 371 -28.94 -15.79 -0.70
CA ILE A 371 -29.25 -14.47 -1.28
C ILE A 371 -28.71 -14.33 -2.71
N ILE A 372 -27.57 -14.97 -3.04
CA ILE A 372 -26.96 -14.87 -4.37
C ILE A 372 -27.55 -15.90 -5.35
N PHE A 373 -27.90 -17.11 -4.90
CA PHE A 373 -28.55 -18.10 -5.76
C PHE A 373 -29.93 -17.71 -6.34
N PRO A 374 -30.83 -16.98 -5.62
CA PRO A 374 -32.08 -16.53 -6.22
C PRO A 374 -31.91 -15.39 -7.23
N ALA A 375 -30.82 -14.62 -7.20
CA ALA A 375 -30.59 -13.57 -8.21
C ALA A 375 -30.45 -14.15 -9.64
N ASN A 376 -29.95 -15.38 -9.76
CA ASN A 376 -29.84 -16.08 -11.04
C ASN A 376 -31.20 -16.59 -11.58
N ARG A 377 -32.28 -16.54 -10.77
CA ARG A 377 -33.66 -16.80 -11.22
C ARG A 377 -34.39 -15.54 -11.70
N PHE A 378 -33.92 -14.35 -11.36
CA PHE A 378 -34.57 -13.08 -11.76
C PHE A 378 -34.03 -12.51 -13.09
N CYS A 379 -33.00 -13.12 -13.68
CA CYS A 379 -32.45 -12.74 -14.99
C CYS A 379 -32.72 -13.78 -16.09
N ARG A 380 -33.80 -14.57 -15.98
CA ARG A 380 -34.32 -15.39 -17.07
C ARG A 380 -35.72 -14.95 -17.46
#